data_AF-A0A3B1A6B5-F1
#
_entry.id   AF-A0A3B1A6B5-F1
#
_cell.length_a   1.000
_cell.length_b   1.000
_cell.length_c   1.000
_cell.angle_alpha   90.00
_cell.angle_beta   90.00
_cell.angle_gamma   90.00
#
_symmetry.space_group_name_H-M   'P 1'
#
loop_
_entity.id
_entity.type
_entity.pdbx_description
1 polymer ?
#
loop_
_entity_poly.entity_id
_entity_poly.type
_entity_poly.pdbx_seq_one_letter_code
_entity_poly.pdbx_strand_id
1 'polypeptide(L)'
;MIDKNPIQQLFSKLDHCMLAEQFTLRKRLYGLQRRAKEGKPVESALLKITQAVETSIALKAHRLQLLPKPSYPEELPVSERREDIKKIIAAHPVVIVAGETGSGKTTQLPKICLELGRGVNGYIG
;
A
#
# COMPACT_ATOMS: atom_id res chain seq x y z
N MET A 1 -13.70 -22.90 18.22
CA MET A 1 -14.17 -21.62 17.67
C MET A 1 -13.21 -20.55 18.12
N ILE A 2 -12.55 -19.83 17.20
CA ILE A 2 -11.60 -18.80 17.61
C ILE A 2 -12.39 -17.52 17.83
N ASP A 3 -12.76 -17.24 19.07
CA ASP A 3 -13.21 -15.92 19.52
C ASP A 3 -12.03 -14.93 19.48
N LYS A 4 -11.64 -14.55 18.26
CA LYS A 4 -10.64 -13.51 18.04
C LYS A 4 -11.28 -12.19 18.47
N ASN A 5 -10.79 -11.64 19.57
CA ASN A 5 -11.09 -10.29 20.04
C ASN A 5 -11.21 -9.33 18.83
N PRO A 6 -12.33 -8.59 18.67
CA PRO A 6 -12.58 -7.76 17.49
C PRO A 6 -11.46 -6.73 17.23
N ILE A 7 -10.79 -6.24 18.30
CA ILE A 7 -9.65 -5.33 18.18
C ILE A 7 -8.47 -6.03 17.50
N GLN A 8 -8.21 -7.30 17.81
CA GLN A 8 -7.14 -8.08 17.21
C GLN A 8 -7.40 -8.37 15.73
N GLN A 9 -8.66 -8.56 15.33
CA GLN A 9 -9.04 -8.69 13.92
C GLN A 9 -8.73 -7.40 13.15
N LEU A 10 -9.00 -6.23 13.74
CA LEU A 10 -8.69 -4.95 13.11
C LEU A 10 -7.19 -4.73 12.93
N PHE A 11 -6.34 -5.18 13.87
CA PHE A 11 -4.88 -5.14 13.69
C PHE A 11 -4.43 -5.91 12.45
N SER A 12 -4.97 -7.11 12.22
CA SER A 12 -4.63 -7.90 11.01
C SER A 12 -5.12 -7.28 9.70
N LYS A 13 -6.13 -6.40 9.76
CA LYS A 13 -6.66 -5.71 8.57
C LYS A 13 -5.84 -4.49 8.15
N LEU A 14 -4.93 -3.99 9.01
CA LEU A 14 -4.19 -2.75 8.74
C LEU A 14 -3.30 -2.83 7.50
N ASP A 15 -2.72 -3.99 7.18
CA ASP A 15 -1.84 -4.14 6.00
C ASP A 15 -2.63 -4.00 4.68
N HIS A 16 -3.95 -4.16 4.74
CA HIS A 16 -4.88 -3.95 3.64
C HIS A 16 -5.39 -2.50 3.56
N CYS A 17 -5.08 -1.64 4.53
CA CYS A 17 -5.42 -0.21 4.47
C CYS A 17 -4.40 0.57 3.61
N MET A 18 -4.79 1.79 3.24
CA MET A 18 -3.90 2.80 2.63
C MET A 18 -2.72 3.13 3.54
N LEU A 19 -1.51 3.20 2.98
CA LEU A 19 -0.26 3.37 3.76
C LEU A 19 -0.28 4.60 4.66
N ALA A 20 -0.81 5.73 4.15
CA ALA A 20 -0.93 6.98 4.89
C ALA A 20 -1.80 6.86 6.17
N GLU A 21 -2.74 5.92 6.20
CA GLU A 21 -3.69 5.76 7.30
C GLU A 21 -3.26 4.69 8.32
N GLN A 22 -2.37 3.77 7.92
CA GLN A 22 -1.97 2.62 8.75
C GLN A 22 -1.42 3.04 10.12
N PHE A 23 -0.55 4.05 10.17
CA PHE A 23 0.04 4.54 11.42
C PHE A 23 -1.04 5.08 12.37
N THR A 24 -1.91 5.95 11.87
CA THR A 24 -2.97 6.59 12.67
C THR A 24 -3.98 5.56 13.17
N LEU A 25 -4.40 4.62 12.31
CA LEU A 25 -5.31 3.54 12.68
C LEU A 25 -4.67 2.60 13.71
N ARG A 26 -3.39 2.24 13.55
CA ARG A 26 -2.65 1.43 14.52
C ARG A 26 -2.57 2.10 15.89
N LYS A 27 -2.24 3.41 15.94
CA LYS A 27 -2.22 4.19 17.18
C LYS A 27 -3.59 4.22 17.87
N ARG A 28 -4.67 4.41 17.11
CA ARG A 28 -6.05 4.38 17.63
C ARG A 28 -6.43 3.01 18.19
N LEU A 29 -6.04 1.92 17.52
CA LEU A 29 -6.28 0.56 18.00
C LEU A 29 -5.54 0.23 19.29
N TYR A 30 -4.27 0.66 19.45
CA TYR A 30 -3.56 0.50 20.71
C TYR A 30 -4.24 1.26 21.86
N GLY A 31 -4.71 2.49 21.61
CA GLY A 31 -5.48 3.26 22.59
C GLY A 31 -6.79 2.58 22.98
N LEU A 32 -7.51 2.02 21.99
CA LEU A 32 -8.74 1.26 22.20
C LEU A 32 -8.49 0.00 23.03
N GLN A 33 -7.43 -0.76 22.70
CA GLN A 33 -7.03 -1.97 23.40
C GLN A 33 -6.73 -1.70 24.87
N ARG A 34 -6.02 -0.60 25.17
CA ARG A 34 -5.75 -0.17 26.55
C ARG A 34 -7.05 0.14 27.30
N ARG A 35 -7.96 0.91 26.72
CA ARG A 35 -9.25 1.25 27.34
C ARG A 35 -10.11 0.02 27.62
N ALA A 36 -10.14 -0.94 26.68
CA ALA A 36 -10.86 -2.19 26.86
C ALA A 36 -10.31 -3.00 28.05
N LYS A 37 -8.97 -3.05 28.22
CA LYS A 37 -8.34 -3.67 29.40
C LYS A 37 -8.68 -2.96 30.72
N GLU A 38 -8.88 -1.65 30.68
CA GLU A 38 -9.30 -0.84 31.83
C GLU A 38 -10.82 -0.92 32.11
N GLY A 39 -11.57 -1.77 31.39
CA GLY A 39 -13.03 -1.93 31.58
C GLY A 39 -13.86 -0.71 31.14
N LYS A 40 -13.27 0.22 30.38
CA LYS A 40 -13.94 1.44 29.90
C LYS A 40 -14.79 1.13 28.66
N PRO A 41 -15.87 1.90 28.41
CA PRO A 41 -16.69 1.73 27.21
C PRO A 41 -15.85 2.01 25.95
N VAL A 42 -15.97 1.09 24.99
CA VAL A 42 -15.21 1.06 23.74
C VAL A 42 -16.09 0.87 22.50
N GLU A 43 -17.39 0.61 22.64
CA GLU A 43 -18.27 0.24 21.51
C GLU A 43 -18.28 1.31 20.42
N SER A 44 -18.52 2.57 20.80
CA SER A 44 -18.55 3.68 19.83
C SER A 44 -17.21 3.89 19.12
N ALA A 45 -16.10 3.76 19.86
CA ALA A 45 -14.77 3.92 19.28
C ALA A 45 -14.39 2.74 18.37
N LEU A 46 -14.80 1.51 18.73
CA LEU A 46 -14.62 0.31 17.93
C LEU A 46 -15.37 0.42 16.60
N LEU A 47 -16.64 0.86 16.62
CA LEU A 47 -17.43 1.09 15.41
C LEU A 47 -16.76 2.12 14.49
N LYS A 48 -16.32 3.26 15.03
CA LYS A 48 -15.64 4.31 14.26
C LYS A 48 -14.31 3.85 13.65
N ILE A 49 -13.55 3.00 14.35
CA ILE A 49 -12.29 2.48 13.82
C ILE A 49 -12.56 1.40 12.76
N THR A 50 -13.56 0.55 12.98
CA THR A 50 -13.99 -0.48 12.02
C THR A 50 -14.38 0.16 10.70
N GLN A 51 -15.25 1.17 10.74
CA GLN A 51 -15.67 1.91 9.55
C GLN A 51 -14.48 2.55 8.82
N ALA A 52 -13.53 3.15 9.56
CA ALA A 52 -12.35 3.77 8.95
C ALA A 52 -11.44 2.73 8.27
N VAL A 53 -11.26 1.55 8.88
CA VAL A 53 -10.52 0.43 8.28
C VAL A 53 -11.20 -0.05 7.00
N GLU A 54 -12.52 -0.25 7.02
CA GLU A 54 -13.28 -0.72 5.87
C GLU A 54 -13.25 0.28 4.71
N THR A 55 -13.45 1.57 5.00
CA THR A 55 -13.33 2.65 4.00
C THR A 55 -11.93 2.67 3.38
N SER A 56 -10.88 2.54 4.20
CA SER A 56 -9.50 2.52 3.73
C SER A 56 -9.19 1.32 2.81
N ILE A 57 -9.66 0.13 3.19
CA ILE A 57 -9.52 -1.09 2.39
C ILE A 57 -10.27 -0.96 1.07
N ALA A 58 -11.51 -0.46 1.10
CA ALA A 58 -12.31 -0.23 -0.09
C ALA A 58 -11.64 0.76 -1.05
N LEU A 59 -11.05 1.83 -0.52
CA LEU A 59 -10.29 2.80 -1.32
C LEU A 59 -9.06 2.16 -1.98
N LYS A 60 -8.30 1.35 -1.25
CA LYS A 60 -7.14 0.62 -1.80
C LYS A 60 -7.57 -0.35 -2.89
N ALA A 61 -8.63 -1.13 -2.67
CA ALA A 61 -9.19 -2.07 -3.64
C ALA A 61 -9.67 -1.34 -4.91
N HIS A 62 -10.35 -0.21 -4.76
CA HIS A 62 -10.79 0.63 -5.87
C HIS A 62 -9.60 1.16 -6.68
N ARG A 63 -8.54 1.64 -6.00
CA ARG A 63 -7.30 2.09 -6.68
C ARG A 63 -6.60 0.96 -7.44
N LEU A 64 -6.58 -0.25 -6.89
CA LEU A 64 -6.05 -1.44 -7.59
C LEU A 64 -6.80 -1.73 -8.88
N GLN A 65 -8.13 -1.64 -8.86
CA GLN A 65 -8.98 -1.87 -10.03
C GLN A 65 -8.79 -0.82 -11.12
N LEU A 66 -8.48 0.42 -10.73
CA LEU A 66 -8.24 1.54 -11.65
C LEU A 66 -6.78 1.70 -12.07
N LEU A 67 -5.90 0.74 -11.75
CA LEU A 67 -4.50 0.82 -12.15
C LEU A 67 -4.36 0.90 -13.68
N PRO A 68 -3.76 1.97 -14.22
CA PRO A 68 -3.47 2.06 -15.63
C PRO A 68 -2.52 0.94 -16.05
N LYS A 69 -2.72 0.41 -17.27
CA LYS A 69 -1.77 -0.52 -17.91
C LYS A 69 -0.84 0.30 -18.81
N PRO A 70 0.42 0.55 -18.40
CA PRO A 70 1.31 1.39 -19.19
C PRO A 70 1.73 0.67 -20.48
N SER A 71 1.83 1.43 -21.57
CA SER A 71 2.52 0.99 -22.77
C SER A 71 3.98 1.47 -22.77
N TYR A 72 4.86 0.63 -23.30
CA TYR A 72 6.30 0.82 -23.31
C TYR A 72 6.77 0.80 -24.77
N PRO A 73 7.40 1.88 -25.27
CA PRO A 73 8.02 1.87 -26.59
C PRO A 73 9.26 0.97 -26.55
N GLU A 74 9.40 0.06 -27.51
CA GLU A 74 10.49 -0.92 -27.56
C GLU A 74 11.86 -0.26 -27.82
N GLU A 75 11.88 0.95 -28.38
CA GLU A 75 13.09 1.68 -28.79
C GLU A 75 13.94 2.21 -27.61
N LEU A 76 13.45 2.16 -26.38
CA LEU A 76 14.16 2.70 -25.21
C LEU A 76 14.88 1.59 -24.43
N PRO A 77 16.17 1.76 -24.08
CA PRO A 77 16.94 0.75 -23.32
C PRO A 77 16.30 0.32 -22.00
N VAL A 78 15.56 1.22 -21.33
CA VAL A 78 14.84 0.91 -20.09
C VAL A 78 13.60 0.05 -20.34
N SER A 79 12.93 0.22 -21.49
CA SER A 79 11.77 -0.61 -21.87
C SER A 79 12.19 -2.04 -22.18
N GLU A 80 13.30 -2.24 -22.88
CA GLU A 80 13.84 -3.57 -23.20
C GLU A 80 14.12 -4.40 -21.94
N ARG A 81 14.64 -3.75 -20.88
CA ARG A 81 14.97 -4.40 -19.60
C ARG A 81 13.85 -4.39 -18.57
N ARG A 82 12.61 -4.08 -18.98
CA ARG A 82 11.46 -3.90 -18.07
C ARG A 82 11.28 -5.06 -17.10
N GLU A 83 11.31 -6.30 -17.58
CA GLU A 83 11.04 -7.47 -16.73
C GLU A 83 12.15 -7.70 -15.69
N ASP A 84 13.41 -7.42 -16.04
CA ASP A 84 14.52 -7.50 -15.09
C ASP A 84 14.46 -6.39 -14.04
N ILE A 85 14.15 -5.17 -14.47
CA ILE A 85 13.92 -4.04 -13.57
C ILE A 85 12.77 -4.35 -12.61
N LYS A 86 11.66 -4.93 -13.10
CA LYS A 86 10.52 -5.35 -12.27
C LYS A 86 10.94 -6.34 -11.19
N LYS A 87 11.69 -7.37 -11.56
CA LYS A 87 12.20 -8.38 -10.62
C LYS A 87 13.10 -7.75 -9.55
N ILE A 88 14.02 -6.88 -9.94
CA ILE A 88 14.95 -6.23 -9.02
C ILE A 88 14.19 -5.33 -8.03
N ILE A 89 13.24 -4.51 -8.50
CA ILE A 89 12.40 -3.64 -7.65
C ILE A 89 11.49 -4.45 -6.73
N ALA A 90 11.01 -5.62 -7.17
CA ALA A 90 10.21 -6.48 -6.32
C ALA A 90 11.02 -7.12 -5.18
N ALA A 91 12.28 -7.49 -5.46
CA ALA A 91 13.16 -8.18 -4.52
C ALA A 91 13.91 -7.24 -3.56
N HIS A 92 14.16 -5.99 -3.95
CA HIS A 92 15.02 -5.07 -3.20
C HIS A 92 14.26 -3.80 -2.79
N PRO A 93 14.24 -3.44 -1.49
CA PRO A 93 13.61 -2.21 -1.01
C PRO A 93 14.24 -0.93 -1.59
N VAL A 94 15.52 -0.98 -1.95
CA VAL A 94 16.26 0.13 -2.55
C VAL A 94 17.00 -0.39 -3.78
N VAL A 95 16.85 0.31 -4.90
CA VAL A 95 17.48 -0.01 -6.19
C VAL A 95 18.09 1.26 -6.76
N ILE A 96 19.35 1.19 -7.18
CA ILE A 96 20.03 2.28 -7.89
C ILE A 96 19.98 1.94 -9.38
N VAL A 97 19.39 2.82 -10.19
CA VAL A 97 19.31 2.66 -11.65
C VAL A 97 20.18 3.72 -12.30
N ALA A 98 21.29 3.29 -12.93
CA ALA A 98 22.18 4.14 -13.70
C ALA A 98 21.95 3.95 -15.21
N GLY A 99 22.18 5.00 -16.00
CA GLY A 99 22.13 4.95 -17.46
C GLY A 99 22.32 6.34 -18.06
N GLU A 100 22.66 6.43 -19.34
CA GLU A 100 22.86 7.70 -20.04
C GLU A 100 21.58 8.56 -20.14
N THR A 101 21.73 9.86 -20.38
CA THR A 101 20.60 10.75 -20.70
C THR A 101 19.90 10.24 -21.96
N GLY A 102 18.57 10.29 -22.02
CA GLY A 102 17.80 9.77 -23.17
C GLY A 102 17.41 8.29 -23.09
N SER A 103 18.01 7.50 -22.18
CA SER A 103 17.63 6.08 -21.96
C SER A 103 16.18 5.83 -21.49
N GLY A 104 15.42 6.89 -21.19
CA GLY A 104 14.01 6.79 -20.79
C GLY A 104 13.75 6.59 -19.29
N LYS A 105 14.76 6.66 -18.42
CA LYS A 105 14.62 6.42 -16.96
C LYS A 105 13.47 7.21 -16.31
N THR A 106 13.47 8.54 -16.43
CA THR A 106 12.47 9.42 -15.82
C THR A 106 11.05 9.17 -16.34
N THR A 107 10.92 8.62 -17.56
CA THR A 107 9.61 8.37 -18.18
C THR A 107 9.12 6.94 -17.93
N GLN A 108 10.00 5.94 -17.97
CA GLN A 108 9.61 4.53 -17.95
C GLN A 108 9.66 3.92 -16.54
N LEU A 109 10.59 4.33 -15.66
CA LEU A 109 10.64 3.78 -14.30
C LEU A 109 9.35 4.04 -13.50
N PRO A 110 8.72 5.23 -13.56
CA PRO A 110 7.44 5.44 -12.88
C PRO A 110 6.32 4.52 -13.40
N LYS A 111 6.30 4.23 -14.71
CA LYS A 111 5.35 3.28 -15.32
C LYS A 111 5.59 1.86 -14.83
N ILE A 112 6.84 1.43 -14.76
CA ILE A 112 7.23 0.11 -14.23
C ILE A 112 6.79 0.00 -12.76
N CYS A 113 7.04 1.02 -11.95
CA CYS A 113 6.59 1.07 -10.56
C CYS A 113 5.05 1.04 -10.43
N LEU A 114 4.34 1.68 -11.35
CA LEU A 114 2.88 1.69 -11.40
C LEU A 114 2.33 0.28 -11.69
N GLU A 115 2.93 -0.41 -12.65
CA GLU A 115 2.58 -1.79 -13.00
C GLU A 115 2.82 -2.77 -11.83
N LEU A 116 3.86 -2.53 -11.03
CA LEU A 116 4.11 -3.25 -9.78
C LEU A 116 3.14 -2.87 -8.63
N GLY A 117 2.14 -2.02 -8.91
CA GLY A 117 1.15 -1.58 -7.94
C GLY A 117 1.70 -0.61 -6.89
N ARG A 118 2.91 -0.07 -7.05
CA ARG A 118 3.53 0.83 -6.05
C ARG A 118 2.77 2.15 -5.89
N GLY A 119 2.06 2.60 -6.93
CA GLY A 119 1.20 3.78 -6.90
C GLY A 119 -0.15 3.58 -6.20
N VAL A 120 -0.53 2.36 -5.83
CA VAL A 120 -1.83 2.09 -5.18
C VAL A 120 -1.89 2.70 -3.78
N ASN A 121 -0.83 2.45 -3.00
CA ASN A 121 -0.78 2.78 -1.58
C ASN A 121 -0.35 4.23 -1.30
N GLY A 122 0.05 4.98 -2.33
CA GLY A 122 0.70 6.27 -2.18
C GLY A 122 0.87 6.98 -3.53
N TYR A 123 1.99 7.67 -3.68
CA TYR A 123 2.33 8.45 -4.88
C TYR A 123 3.68 7.98 -5.43
N ILE A 124 3.84 8.03 -6.75
CA ILE A 124 5.11 7.81 -7.46
C ILE A 124 5.56 9.18 -7.97
N GLY A 125 6.73 9.65 -7.53
CA GLY A 125 7.32 10.94 -7.89
C GLY A 125 8.83 10.84 -8.09
#